data_AF-A0AAE9BGF9-F1
#
_entry.id   AF-A0AAE9BGF9-F1
#
_cell.length_a   1.000
_cell.length_b   1.000
_cell.length_c   1.000
_cell.angle_alpha   90.00
_cell.angle_beta   90.00
_cell.angle_gamma   90.00
#
_symmetry.space_group_name_H-M   'P 1'
#
loop_
_entity.id
_entity.type
_entity.pdbx_description
1 polymer ?
#
loop_
_entity_poly.entity_id
_entity_poly.type
_entity_poly.pdbx_seq_one_letter_code
_entity_poly.pdbx_strand_id
1 'polypeptide(L)'
;MSDKIMQTVDLLISHSQILLRSRDYDEKLSQWGKGNVSQGAVLHKDYVVFDPLPEDAFGANVNIKIDNAFKLDQNAQRCIVVPFFITDKNKIQIASATEKFD
;
A
#
# COMPACT_ATOMS: atom_id res chain seq x y z
N MET A 1 -25.79 0.81 5.92
CA MET A 1 -24.64 1.59 6.41
C MET A 1 -23.57 0.59 6.76
N SER A 2 -22.50 0.51 6.00
CA SER A 2 -21.34 -0.33 6.33
C SER A 2 -20.55 0.37 7.44
N ASP A 3 -20.20 -0.36 8.49
CA ASP A 3 -19.32 0.15 9.54
C ASP A 3 -17.99 0.58 8.92
N LYS A 4 -17.55 1.79 9.27
CA LYS A 4 -16.27 2.34 8.83
C LYS A 4 -15.16 1.62 9.57
N ILE A 5 -14.52 0.66 8.90
CA ILE A 5 -13.38 -0.07 9.44
C ILE A 5 -12.14 0.81 9.29
N MET A 6 -11.46 1.06 10.40
CA MET A 6 -10.18 1.77 10.45
C MET A 6 -9.22 0.98 11.32
N GLN A 7 -8.03 0.74 10.80
CA GLN A 7 -6.93 0.07 11.48
C GLN A 7 -5.69 0.93 11.36
N THR A 8 -4.93 1.03 12.43
CA THR A 8 -3.62 1.65 12.43
C THR A 8 -2.61 0.59 12.83
N VAL A 9 -1.56 0.43 12.02
CA VAL A 9 -0.45 -0.47 12.32
C VAL A 9 0.85 0.33 12.39
N ASP A 10 1.72 -0.07 13.29
CA ASP A 10 3.11 0.40 13.29
C ASP A 10 3.90 -0.50 12.35
N LEU A 11 4.44 0.07 11.28
CA LEU A 11 5.15 -0.65 10.22
C LEU A 11 6.53 -0.04 10.02
N LEU A 12 7.56 -0.88 10.08
CA LEU A 12 8.90 -0.55 9.62
C LEU A 12 8.95 -0.61 8.08
N ILE A 13 8.95 0.57 7.46
CA ILE A 13 9.11 0.70 6.01
C ILE A 13 10.59 0.58 5.69
N SER A 14 10.94 -0.36 4.80
CA SER A 14 12.31 -0.61 4.37
C SER A 14 12.35 -1.01 2.90
N HIS A 15 13.52 -0.92 2.28
CA HIS A 15 13.73 -1.20 0.85
C HIS A 15 12.80 -0.41 -0.07
N SER A 16 12.41 0.79 0.35
CA SER A 16 11.58 1.74 -0.41
C SER A 16 10.28 1.11 -0.95
N GLN A 17 9.61 0.30 -0.12
CA GLN A 17 8.37 -0.35 -0.54
C GLN A 17 7.32 -0.44 0.56
N ILE A 18 6.09 -0.09 0.19
CA ILE A 18 4.87 -0.35 0.95
C ILE A 18 3.95 -1.18 0.04
N LEU A 19 3.58 -2.38 0.47
CA LEU A 19 2.81 -3.32 -0.32
C LEU A 19 1.38 -3.39 0.21
N LEU A 20 0.40 -3.19 -0.67
CA LEU A 20 -1.00 -3.53 -0.42
C LEU A 20 -1.40 -4.66 -1.37
N ARG A 21 -1.87 -5.78 -0.83
CA ARG A 21 -2.27 -6.94 -1.64
C ARG A 21 -3.49 -7.64 -1.07
N SER A 22 -4.25 -8.33 -1.92
CA SER A 22 -5.33 -9.24 -1.51
C SER A 22 -5.07 -10.66 -2.01
N ARG A 23 -3.80 -11.07 -1.99
CA ARG A 23 -3.27 -12.34 -2.51
C ARG A 23 -1.91 -12.64 -1.88
N ASP A 24 -1.35 -13.81 -2.17
CA ASP A 24 0.00 -14.18 -1.70
C ASP A 24 1.09 -13.30 -2.34
N TYR A 25 2.23 -13.17 -1.65
CA TYR A 25 3.40 -12.47 -2.16
C TYR A 25 3.89 -13.08 -3.48
N ASP A 26 4.23 -12.23 -4.45
CA ASP A 26 4.90 -12.64 -5.69
C ASP A 26 5.95 -11.59 -6.07
N GLU A 27 7.23 -11.97 -5.95
CA GLU A 27 8.36 -11.11 -6.28
C GLU A 27 8.36 -10.65 -7.74
N LYS A 28 7.76 -11.43 -8.65
CA LYS A 28 7.64 -11.06 -10.07
C LYS A 28 6.73 -9.86 -10.28
N LEU A 29 5.82 -9.60 -9.33
CA LEU A 29 4.91 -8.45 -9.34
C LEU A 29 5.51 -7.21 -8.65
N SER A 30 6.70 -7.32 -8.07
CA SER A 30 7.42 -6.22 -7.40
C SER A 30 8.53 -5.61 -8.27
N GLN A 31 8.51 -5.87 -9.58
CA GLN A 31 9.55 -5.41 -10.50
C GLN A 31 9.30 -3.96 -10.96
N TRP A 32 10.30 -3.09 -10.78
CA TRP A 32 10.19 -1.67 -11.09
C TRP A 32 10.71 -1.35 -12.50
N GLY A 33 9.79 -0.93 -13.37
CA GLY A 33 10.15 -0.31 -14.65
C GLY A 33 10.28 1.22 -14.53
N LYS A 34 10.88 1.87 -15.53
CA LYS A 34 11.06 3.35 -15.56
C LYS A 34 9.74 4.12 -15.36
N GLY A 35 8.64 3.62 -15.92
CA GLY A 35 7.31 4.20 -15.72
C GLY A 35 6.83 4.09 -14.27
N ASN A 36 7.07 2.94 -13.64
CA ASN A 36 6.68 2.68 -12.25
C ASN A 36 7.40 3.61 -11.28
N VAL A 37 8.71 3.82 -11.49
CA VAL A 37 9.51 4.75 -10.69
C VAL A 37 8.96 6.17 -10.81
N SER A 38 8.64 6.61 -12.04
CA SER A 38 8.15 7.96 -12.28
C SER A 38 6.78 8.24 -11.65
N GLN A 39 5.89 7.23 -11.58
CA GLN A 39 4.58 7.35 -10.94
C GLN A 39 4.61 7.02 -9.43
N GLY A 40 5.74 6.54 -8.91
CA GLY A 40 5.91 6.17 -7.50
C GLY A 40 5.14 4.90 -7.09
N ALA A 41 4.79 4.02 -8.03
CA ALA A 41 4.09 2.78 -7.71
C ALA A 41 4.23 1.70 -8.80
N VAL A 42 4.17 0.42 -8.39
CA VAL A 42 3.92 -0.75 -9.26
C VAL A 42 2.47 -1.17 -9.09
N LEU A 43 1.72 -1.23 -10.19
CA LEU A 43 0.27 -1.45 -10.16
C LEU A 43 -0.12 -2.76 -10.82
N HIS A 44 -0.74 -3.64 -10.04
CA HIS A 44 -1.50 -4.80 -10.52
C HIS A 44 -2.90 -4.79 -9.90
N LYS A 45 -3.79 -5.61 -10.47
CA LYS A 45 -5.22 -5.62 -10.13
C LYS A 45 -5.50 -5.74 -8.62
N ASP A 46 -4.77 -6.60 -7.94
CA ASP A 46 -4.98 -6.99 -6.54
C ASP A 46 -3.67 -6.95 -5.72
N TYR A 47 -2.69 -6.20 -6.23
CA TYR A 47 -1.34 -6.09 -5.69
C TYR A 47 -0.72 -4.76 -6.12
N VAL A 48 -0.33 -3.94 -5.15
CA VAL A 48 0.26 -2.63 -5.39
C VAL A 48 1.48 -2.46 -4.51
N VAL A 49 2.55 -1.93 -5.08
CA VAL A 49 3.74 -1.50 -4.34
C VAL A 49 3.87 0.00 -4.49
N PHE A 50 3.98 0.73 -3.38
CA PHE A 50 4.21 2.17 -3.37
C PHE A 50 5.65 2.48 -2.97
N ASP A 51 6.21 3.48 -3.65
CA ASP A 51 7.51 4.07 -3.31
C ASP A 51 7.30 5.18 -2.25
N PRO A 52 7.78 4.98 -1.00
CA PRO A 52 7.69 5.99 0.04
C PRO A 52 8.58 7.20 -0.29
N LEU A 53 8.28 8.36 0.31
CA LEU A 53 9.08 9.57 0.12
C LEU A 53 10.44 9.54 0.84
N PRO A 54 10.55 9.05 2.09
CA PRO A 54 11.85 8.92 2.73
C PRO A 54 12.71 7.84 2.08
N GLU A 55 14.01 8.11 1.96
CA GLU A 55 14.98 7.22 1.29
C GLU A 55 15.44 6.06 2.19
N ASP A 56 15.69 6.33 3.48
CA ASP A 56 16.14 5.34 4.44
C ASP A 56 14.99 4.54 5.04
N ALA A 57 15.29 3.48 5.82
CA ALA A 57 14.27 2.78 6.59
C ALA A 57 13.72 3.63 7.73
N PHE A 58 12.41 3.57 7.97
CA PHE A 58 11.72 4.36 8.99
C PHE A 58 10.48 3.64 9.54
N GLY A 59 10.17 3.90 10.81
CA GLY A 59 8.88 3.50 11.40
C GLY A 59 7.77 4.44 10.96
N ALA A 60 6.58 3.90 10.69
CA ALA A 60 5.43 4.68 10.29
C ALA A 60 4.13 4.11 10.86
N ASN A 61 3.24 5.01 11.28
CA ASN A 61 1.84 4.68 11.53
C ASN A 61 1.10 4.61 10.19
N VAL A 62 0.76 3.40 9.76
CA VAL A 62 -0.02 3.16 8.55
C VAL A 62 -1.49 3.04 8.90
N ASN A 63 -2.27 4.02 8.44
CA ASN A 63 -3.71 4.07 8.65
C ASN A 63 -4.42 3.45 7.44
N ILE A 64 -5.12 2.35 7.66
CA ILE A 64 -5.94 1.67 6.65
C ILE A 64 -7.39 1.92 6.96
N LYS A 65 -8.15 2.26 5.93
CA LYS A 65 -9.55 2.57 6.08
C LYS A 65 -10.36 2.09 4.89
N ILE A 66 -11.44 1.38 5.18
CA ILE A 66 -12.46 1.04 4.18
C ILE A 66 -13.56 2.10 4.28
N ASP A 67 -13.84 2.78 3.18
CA ASP A 67 -14.86 3.82 3.07
C ASP A 67 -15.61 3.71 1.74
N ASN A 68 -16.78 4.34 1.67
CA ASN A 68 -17.61 4.37 0.46
C ASN A 68 -17.14 5.40 -0.56
N ALA A 69 -16.27 6.33 -0.17
CA ALA A 69 -15.71 7.36 -1.04
C ALA A 69 -14.29 7.75 -0.62
N PHE A 70 -13.44 7.98 -1.61
CA PHE A 70 -12.12 8.58 -1.40
C PHE A 70 -12.26 10.05 -0.99
N LYS A 71 -11.47 10.46 0.01
CA LYS A 71 -11.36 11.85 0.44
C LYS A 71 -9.88 12.22 0.47
N LEU A 72 -9.50 13.20 -0.34
CA LEU A 72 -8.13 13.69 -0.39
C LEU A 72 -7.76 14.38 0.94
N ASP A 73 -6.66 13.94 1.55
CA ASP A 73 -6.05 14.66 2.67
C ASP A 73 -5.28 15.88 2.13
N GLN A 74 -5.69 17.07 2.56
CA GLN A 74 -5.07 18.34 2.13
C GLN A 74 -3.64 18.51 2.65
N ASN A 75 -3.25 17.73 3.66
CA ASN A 75 -1.90 17.76 4.23
C ASN A 75 -0.98 16.70 3.60
N ALA A 76 -1.49 15.86 2.69
CA ALA A 76 -0.69 14.82 2.07
C ALA A 76 0.38 15.44 1.15
N GLN A 77 1.64 15.07 1.38
CA GLN A 77 2.75 15.46 0.49
C GLN A 77 2.66 14.78 -0.88
N ARG A 78 2.14 13.56 -0.91
CA ARG A 78 1.91 12.78 -2.14
C ARG A 78 0.60 12.01 -1.99
N CYS A 79 -0.19 11.99 -3.05
CA CYS A 79 -1.41 11.19 -3.15
C CYS A 79 -1.35 10.36 -4.44
N ILE A 80 -1.57 9.06 -4.32
CA ILE A 80 -1.65 8.13 -5.44
C ILE A 80 -3.01 7.43 -5.37
N VAL A 81 -3.78 7.52 -6.45
CA VAL A 81 -5.09 6.86 -6.58
C VAL A 81 -4.96 5.74 -7.60
N VAL A 82 -5.30 4.52 -7.21
CA VAL A 82 -5.12 3.32 -8.01
C VAL A 82 -6.39 2.47 -8.01
N PRO A 83 -6.71 1.78 -9.12
CA PRO A 83 -7.70 0.73 -9.08
C PRO A 83 -7.15 -0.44 -8.26
N PHE A 84 -7.90 -0.91 -7.26
CA PHE A 84 -7.55 -2.06 -6.46
C PHE A 84 -8.77 -2.97 -6.28
N PHE A 85 -8.62 -4.24 -6.63
CA PHE A 85 -9.66 -5.24 -6.51
C PHE A 85 -9.30 -6.19 -5.39
N ILE A 86 -10.23 -6.36 -4.45
CA ILE A 86 -10.11 -7.36 -3.41
C ILE A 86 -10.49 -8.71 -4.00
N THR A 87 -9.50 -9.48 -4.43
CA THR A 87 -9.68 -10.85 -4.95
C THR A 87 -10.01 -11.83 -3.82
N ASP A 88 -9.28 -11.76 -2.71
CA ASP A 88 -9.53 -12.56 -1.49
C ASP A 88 -9.52 -11.66 -0.25
N LYS A 89 -10.66 -11.56 0.42
CA LYS A 89 -10.84 -10.72 1.62
C LYS A 89 -10.00 -11.18 2.79
N ASN A 90 -9.67 -12.47 2.88
CA ASN A 90 -8.89 -13.02 3.98
C ASN A 90 -7.38 -12.84 3.76
N LYS A 91 -6.98 -12.25 2.62
CA LYS A 91 -5.58 -12.02 2.25
C LYS A 91 -5.26 -10.55 2.04
N ILE A 92 -6.16 -9.65 2.42
CA ILE A 92 -5.85 -8.22 2.43
C ILE A 92 -4.73 -8.03 3.44
N GLN A 93 -3.59 -7.54 2.97
CA GLN A 93 -2.42 -7.31 3.81
C GLN A 93 -1.78 -6.00 3.42
N ILE A 94 -1.31 -5.28 4.43
CA ILE A 94 -0.32 -4.22 4.29
C ILE A 94 1.04 -4.80 4.68
N ALA A 95 2.08 -4.47 3.94
CA ALA A 95 3.41 -5.00 4.21
C ALA A 95 4.51 -4.01 3.79
N SER A 96 5.70 -4.30 4.29
CA SER A 96 6.99 -3.76 3.88
C SER A 96 7.86 -4.96 3.47
N ALA A 97 9.15 -4.75 3.20
CA ALA A 97 10.06 -5.85 2.87
C ALA A 97 10.17 -6.91 3.97
N THR A 98 10.12 -6.50 5.23
CA THR A 98 10.41 -7.35 6.40
C THR A 98 9.20 -7.62 7.29
N GLU A 99 8.11 -6.88 7.11
CA GLU A 99 6.94 -6.91 7.99
C GLU A 99 5.63 -6.95 7.21
N LYS A 100 4.61 -7.57 7.78
CA LYS A 100 3.26 -7.62 7.21
C LYS A 100 2.21 -7.66 8.32
N PHE A 101 1.04 -7.10 8.01
CA PHE A 101 -0.12 -7.09 8.87
C PHE A 101 -1.36 -7.48 8.07
N ASP A 102 -2.21 -8.30 8.70
CA ASP A 102 -3.52 -8.71 8.19
C ASP A 102 -4.60 -7.65 8.52
#